data_AF-A0A661BAI0-F1
#
_entry.id   AF-A0A661BAI0-F1
#
_cell.length_a   1.000
_cell.length_b   1.000
_cell.length_c   1.000
_cell.angle_alpha   90.00
_cell.angle_beta   90.00
_cell.angle_gamma   90.00
#
_symmetry.space_group_name_H-M   'P 1'
#
loop_
_entity.id
_entity.type
_entity.pdbx_description
1 polymer ?
#
loop_
_entity_poly.entity_id
_entity_poly.type
_entity_poly.pdbx_seq_one_letter_code
_entity_poly.pdbx_strand_id
1 'polypeptide(L)'
;MAGKWLIVDDSKSAVEALVSLLDRMGYSPVAVHCGKEALSKVDETFDGAIIDLNLPDISGNEIIKAIKKKFPKLRLGLISGQYEPETLRKIAESAGADFWIRKPVEMRSLLEKINENKKGGGKMLRRIGIIAAILAGILIAAFATQQSSQKNVTNVTIQSKIPEISKLFADVAEKAMKSVVTITSAKVYEIPVRSWEPFWDDPLFNFFFGPRWKPKYWTKKFKQEGLGSGVIVTEDGYILTNAHVVKGADEIQVHIGDKQYDAKIVGIDEKTDVAVLKVDADEKLPAAKLGDSDKIRVGEWVLAIGSPFRLEHTVTAGIISAKGRSRMGIADYEDFIQTDAAINPGNSGGALVNLNGEVIGINTAIVSQAGGNIGIGFAIPINLARRVMDQLIAHGRVIRGWLGVTIQDMTDNLAEAMGLKEAKGVLITSVLPGSPAEDAGLKRGDIILKVDGKDVESVSHLRNIISSAEPGTKVKLTIFRDGQEKILTVKLGEMPSEGEVYSSREEEKEGIKLGLSVRGLTYKDRKLSGYDGEGVIVEDVEPNSVADAAGIKEGDIIIEINNKKIESPADVRAAARKLRKGKPVVFVVWRDGYIVYLAAKAK
;
A
#
# COMPACT_ATOMS: atom_id res chain seq x y z
N MET A 1 -3.12 -26.91 12.35
CA MET A 1 -3.70 -28.01 13.17
C MET A 1 -3.49 -29.31 12.41
N ALA A 2 -2.93 -30.34 13.04
CA ALA A 2 -2.97 -31.69 12.49
C ALA A 2 -4.34 -32.30 12.82
N GLY A 3 -5.11 -32.69 11.81
CA GLY A 3 -6.46 -33.22 11.96
C GLY A 3 -6.97 -33.77 10.64
N LYS A 4 -7.89 -34.74 10.72
CA LYS A 4 -8.58 -35.31 9.55
C LYS A 4 -9.60 -34.29 9.04
N TRP A 5 -9.46 -33.84 7.80
CA TRP A 5 -10.39 -32.91 7.16
C TRP A 5 -11.40 -33.66 6.29
N LEU A 6 -12.69 -33.35 6.44
CA LEU A 6 -13.76 -33.77 5.55
C LEU A 6 -14.05 -32.62 4.57
N ILE A 7 -14.07 -32.89 3.27
CA ILE A 7 -14.36 -31.88 2.24
C ILE A 7 -15.67 -32.24 1.54
N VAL A 8 -16.55 -31.25 1.39
CA VAL A 8 -17.87 -31.40 0.79
C VAL A 8 -17.96 -30.50 -0.44
N ASP A 9 -18.13 -31.12 -1.61
CA ASP A 9 -18.35 -30.45 -2.90
C ASP A 9 -19.41 -31.25 -3.68
N ASP A 10 -20.33 -30.56 -4.34
CA ASP A 10 -21.40 -31.15 -5.15
C ASP A 10 -20.89 -31.66 -6.52
N SER A 11 -19.69 -31.26 -6.93
CA SER A 11 -19.04 -31.65 -8.18
C SER A 11 -18.25 -32.95 -8.05
N LYS A 12 -18.84 -34.07 -8.49
CA LYS A 12 -18.17 -35.40 -8.54
C LYS A 12 -16.78 -35.34 -9.20
N SER A 13 -16.61 -34.50 -10.24
CA SER A 13 -15.34 -34.33 -10.95
C SER A 13 -14.28 -33.54 -10.18
N ALA A 14 -14.66 -32.58 -9.33
CA ALA A 14 -13.71 -31.87 -8.46
C ALA A 14 -13.22 -32.80 -7.34
N VAL A 15 -14.13 -33.61 -6.80
CA VAL A 15 -13.87 -34.65 -5.81
C VAL A 15 -12.83 -35.68 -6.28
N GLU A 16 -13.00 -36.24 -7.48
CA GLU A 16 -12.08 -37.25 -8.03
C GLU A 16 -10.64 -36.68 -8.21
N ALA A 17 -10.51 -35.42 -8.63
CA ALA A 17 -9.21 -34.74 -8.74
C ALA A 17 -8.56 -34.46 -7.38
N LEU A 18 -9.34 -34.03 -6.39
CA LEU A 18 -8.84 -33.70 -5.05
C LEU A 18 -8.41 -34.95 -4.27
N VAL A 19 -9.15 -36.06 -4.40
CA VAL A 19 -8.76 -37.36 -3.81
C VAL A 19 -7.42 -37.83 -4.38
N SER A 20 -7.21 -37.72 -5.70
CA SER A 20 -5.93 -38.09 -6.33
C SER A 20 -4.75 -37.20 -5.89
N LEU A 21 -5.01 -35.93 -5.56
CA LEU A 21 -3.99 -35.02 -5.01
C LEU A 21 -3.61 -35.39 -3.56
N LEU A 22 -4.61 -35.64 -2.71
CA LEU A 22 -4.40 -35.95 -1.28
C LEU A 22 -3.69 -37.29 -1.06
N ASP A 23 -4.04 -38.30 -1.87
CA ASP A 23 -3.39 -39.62 -1.86
C ASP A 23 -1.90 -39.52 -2.22
N ARG A 24 -1.56 -38.73 -3.25
CA ARG A 24 -0.15 -38.41 -3.61
C ARG A 24 0.62 -37.65 -2.54
N MET A 25 -0.07 -36.97 -1.62
CA MET A 25 0.52 -36.25 -0.49
C MET A 25 0.56 -37.09 0.79
N GLY A 26 0.19 -38.38 0.74
CA GLY A 26 0.24 -39.30 1.88
C GLY A 26 -0.91 -39.15 2.88
N TYR A 27 -2.00 -38.47 2.51
CA TYR A 27 -3.17 -38.31 3.36
C TYR A 27 -4.27 -39.31 2.96
N SER A 28 -4.66 -40.22 3.86
CA SER A 28 -5.82 -41.08 3.65
C SER A 28 -7.11 -40.23 3.62
N PRO A 29 -7.88 -40.23 2.51
CA PRO A 29 -9.06 -39.39 2.38
C PRO A 29 -10.18 -39.87 3.30
N VAL A 30 -10.74 -38.94 4.08
CA VAL A 30 -11.89 -39.17 4.95
C VAL A 30 -13.10 -38.54 4.26
N ALA A 31 -14.02 -39.41 3.80
CA ALA A 31 -15.31 -39.20 3.10
C ALA A 31 -15.62 -37.86 2.37
N VAL A 32 -16.18 -37.96 1.16
CA VAL A 32 -16.43 -36.80 0.29
C VAL A 32 -17.87 -36.81 -0.27
N HIS A 33 -18.42 -35.61 -0.49
CA HIS A 33 -19.77 -35.29 -1.00
C HIS A 33 -20.91 -35.38 0.04
N CYS A 34 -21.80 -34.37 0.09
CA CYS A 34 -22.89 -34.29 1.09
C CYS A 34 -24.24 -33.83 0.51
N GLY A 35 -24.68 -34.51 -0.55
CA GLY A 35 -26.11 -34.64 -0.84
C GLY A 35 -26.82 -35.51 0.23
N LYS A 36 -28.16 -35.46 0.26
CA LYS A 36 -29.01 -36.15 1.27
C LYS A 36 -28.70 -37.65 1.45
N GLU A 37 -28.24 -38.32 0.41
CA GLU A 37 -27.88 -39.75 0.43
C GLU A 37 -26.58 -40.04 1.17
N ALA A 38 -25.59 -39.13 1.18
CA ALA A 38 -24.29 -39.36 1.78
C ALA A 38 -24.34 -39.37 3.32
N LEU A 39 -25.27 -38.62 3.92
CA LEU A 39 -25.53 -38.61 5.37
C LEU A 39 -25.93 -39.97 5.96
N SER A 40 -26.42 -40.89 5.12
CA SER A 40 -26.69 -42.28 5.52
C SER A 40 -25.41 -43.08 5.79
N LYS A 41 -24.27 -42.68 5.22
CA LYS A 41 -22.98 -43.40 5.24
C LYS A 41 -21.97 -42.85 6.26
N VAL A 42 -22.32 -41.79 6.99
CA VAL A 42 -21.52 -41.31 8.13
C VAL A 42 -21.84 -42.17 9.36
N ASP A 43 -20.82 -42.65 10.05
CA ASP A 43 -20.91 -43.49 11.25
C ASP A 43 -20.16 -42.86 12.45
N GLU A 44 -19.99 -43.63 13.53
CA GLU A 44 -19.43 -43.16 14.80
C GLU A 44 -17.90 -42.92 14.75
N THR A 45 -17.19 -43.39 13.71
CA THR A 45 -15.73 -43.21 13.56
C THR A 45 -15.32 -41.76 13.24
N PHE A 46 -16.28 -40.87 13.02
CA PHE A 46 -16.12 -39.46 12.69
C PHE A 46 -16.26 -38.52 13.91
N ASP A 47 -16.39 -39.05 15.14
CA ASP A 47 -16.53 -38.26 16.36
C ASP A 47 -15.29 -37.35 16.58
N GLY A 48 -15.50 -36.03 16.57
CA GLY A 48 -14.45 -35.00 16.66
C GLY A 48 -13.94 -34.41 15.34
N ALA A 49 -14.47 -34.81 14.18
CA ALA A 49 -14.14 -34.18 12.90
C ALA A 49 -14.75 -32.76 12.74
N ILE A 50 -14.13 -31.94 11.87
CA ILE A 50 -14.66 -30.66 11.41
C ILE A 50 -15.26 -30.87 10.01
N ILE A 51 -16.49 -30.39 9.80
CA ILE A 51 -17.16 -30.37 8.49
C ILE A 51 -17.47 -28.92 8.10
N ASP A 52 -16.98 -28.46 6.96
CA ASP A 52 -17.38 -27.19 6.35
C ASP A 52 -18.61 -27.46 5.44
N LEU A 53 -19.74 -26.78 5.67
CA LEU A 53 -20.97 -26.95 4.91
C LEU A 53 -21.28 -25.71 4.08
N ASN A 54 -21.28 -25.87 2.75
CA ASN A 54 -21.75 -24.86 1.81
C ASN A 54 -23.24 -25.11 1.51
N LEU A 55 -24.13 -24.55 2.33
CA LEU A 55 -25.59 -24.73 2.20
C LEU A 55 -26.18 -23.58 1.38
N PRO A 56 -26.77 -23.85 0.18
CA PRO A 56 -27.21 -22.78 -0.71
C PRO A 56 -28.52 -22.10 -0.30
N ASP A 57 -29.28 -22.64 0.67
CA ASP A 57 -30.61 -22.12 1.01
C ASP A 57 -31.01 -22.32 2.49
N ILE A 58 -32.06 -21.59 2.92
CA ILE A 58 -32.65 -21.57 4.28
C ILE A 58 -33.09 -22.96 4.79
N SER A 59 -33.25 -23.94 3.90
CA SER A 59 -33.50 -25.36 4.23
C SER A 59 -32.37 -26.03 5.04
N GLY A 60 -31.18 -25.42 5.10
CA GLY A 60 -30.05 -25.91 5.88
C GLY A 60 -30.33 -26.16 7.36
N ASN A 61 -31.26 -25.42 7.99
CA ASN A 61 -31.47 -25.48 9.44
C ASN A 61 -32.06 -26.83 9.92
N GLU A 62 -32.87 -27.52 9.09
CA GLU A 62 -33.32 -28.89 9.41
C GLU A 62 -32.21 -29.93 9.23
N ILE A 63 -31.38 -29.76 8.19
CA ILE A 63 -30.25 -30.66 7.89
C ILE A 63 -29.21 -30.60 9.02
N ILE A 64 -28.85 -29.39 9.46
CA ILE A 64 -27.91 -29.18 10.58
C ILE A 64 -28.46 -29.83 11.88
N LYS A 65 -29.76 -29.66 12.17
CA LYS A 65 -30.40 -30.28 13.35
C LYS A 65 -30.43 -31.82 13.27
N ALA A 66 -30.69 -32.38 12.10
CA ALA A 66 -30.62 -33.83 11.89
C ALA A 66 -29.20 -34.39 12.08
N ILE A 67 -28.18 -33.67 11.59
CA ILE A 67 -26.77 -34.01 11.78
C ILE A 67 -26.39 -33.97 13.27
N LYS A 68 -26.67 -32.86 13.96
CA LYS A 68 -26.37 -32.70 15.40
C LYS A 68 -27.09 -33.71 16.28
N LYS A 69 -28.31 -34.13 15.91
CA LYS A 69 -29.04 -35.21 16.61
C LYS A 69 -28.36 -36.58 16.47
N LYS A 70 -27.72 -36.86 15.33
CA LYS A 70 -26.97 -38.12 15.09
C LYS A 70 -25.54 -38.05 15.63
N PHE A 71 -24.91 -36.88 15.62
CA PHE A 71 -23.50 -36.65 15.99
C PHE A 71 -23.35 -35.42 16.91
N PRO A 72 -23.57 -35.55 18.23
CA PRO A 72 -23.69 -34.40 19.12
C PRO A 72 -22.40 -33.58 19.32
N LYS A 73 -21.22 -34.21 19.25
CA LYS A 73 -19.91 -33.52 19.45
C LYS A 73 -19.31 -32.92 18.17
N LEU A 74 -19.97 -33.11 17.02
CA LEU A 74 -19.47 -32.68 15.71
C LEU A 74 -19.39 -31.14 15.62
N ARG A 75 -18.31 -30.60 15.03
CA ARG A 75 -18.15 -29.17 14.75
C ARG A 75 -18.46 -28.86 13.28
N LEU A 76 -19.32 -27.87 13.05
CA LEU A 76 -19.87 -27.54 11.72
C LEU A 76 -19.53 -26.10 11.37
N GLY A 77 -18.83 -25.88 10.26
CA GLY A 77 -18.58 -24.55 9.69
C GLY A 77 -19.67 -24.12 8.71
N LEU A 78 -20.01 -22.84 8.71
CA LEU A 78 -20.94 -22.22 7.76
C LEU A 78 -20.22 -21.13 6.95
N ILE A 79 -20.21 -21.25 5.63
CA ILE A 79 -19.47 -20.34 4.74
C ILE A 79 -20.35 -19.19 4.28
N SER A 80 -19.87 -17.95 4.45
CA SER A 80 -20.57 -16.71 4.07
C SER A 80 -20.49 -16.41 2.57
N GLY A 81 -21.15 -17.25 1.76
CA GLY A 81 -21.25 -17.06 0.31
C GLY A 81 -22.44 -16.21 -0.15
N GLN A 82 -23.57 -16.22 0.58
CA GLN A 82 -24.84 -15.61 0.14
C GLN A 82 -25.69 -14.95 1.26
N TYR A 83 -25.21 -14.92 2.50
CA TYR A 83 -25.96 -14.37 3.63
C TYR A 83 -25.06 -13.48 4.49
N GLU A 84 -25.63 -12.39 5.02
CA GLU A 84 -24.97 -11.51 5.98
C GLU A 84 -24.46 -12.31 7.20
N PRO A 85 -23.26 -11.99 7.75
CA PRO A 85 -22.67 -12.75 8.85
C PRO A 85 -23.58 -12.88 10.07
N GLU A 86 -24.37 -11.85 10.38
CA GLU A 86 -25.29 -11.82 11.52
C GLU A 86 -26.48 -12.78 11.34
N THR A 87 -26.88 -13.05 10.10
CA THR A 87 -27.92 -14.04 9.76
C THR A 87 -27.38 -15.46 9.93
N LEU A 88 -26.16 -15.71 9.46
CA LEU A 88 -25.49 -17.01 9.61
C LEU A 88 -25.16 -17.33 11.08
N ARG A 89 -24.76 -16.32 11.85
CA ARG A 89 -24.56 -16.42 13.29
C ARG A 89 -25.83 -16.89 14.01
N LYS A 90 -26.98 -16.26 13.73
CA LYS A 90 -28.28 -16.65 14.31
C LYS A 90 -28.69 -18.07 13.91
N ILE A 91 -28.38 -18.50 12.69
CA ILE A 91 -28.61 -19.89 12.25
C ILE A 91 -27.72 -20.86 13.05
N ALA A 92 -26.41 -20.58 13.17
CA ALA A 92 -25.47 -21.40 13.93
C ALA A 92 -25.85 -21.51 15.41
N GLU A 93 -26.19 -20.39 16.05
CA GLU A 93 -26.68 -20.34 17.44
C GLU A 93 -27.98 -21.15 17.59
N SER A 94 -28.94 -21.04 16.65
CA SER A 94 -30.20 -21.80 16.67
C SER A 94 -30.05 -23.32 16.48
N ALA A 95 -28.85 -23.77 16.09
CA ALA A 95 -28.54 -25.16 15.76
C ALA A 95 -27.38 -25.76 16.59
N GLY A 96 -26.82 -25.00 17.54
CA GLY A 96 -25.72 -25.47 18.40
C GLY A 96 -24.42 -25.77 17.65
N ALA A 97 -24.11 -24.97 16.63
CA ALA A 97 -22.89 -25.07 15.83
C ALA A 97 -21.88 -23.96 16.16
N ASP A 98 -20.59 -24.27 16.07
CA ASP A 98 -19.53 -23.26 16.10
C ASP A 98 -19.59 -22.41 14.82
N PHE A 99 -19.21 -21.13 14.87
CA PHE A 99 -19.28 -20.24 13.70
C PHE A 99 -17.92 -19.60 13.38
N TRP A 100 -17.51 -19.66 12.11
CA TRP A 100 -16.36 -18.94 11.58
C TRP A 100 -16.66 -18.34 10.21
N ILE A 101 -16.23 -17.11 9.98
CA ILE A 101 -16.42 -16.41 8.70
C ILE A 101 -15.20 -16.66 7.82
N ARG A 102 -15.37 -17.36 6.70
CA ARG A 102 -14.47 -17.30 5.54
C ARG A 102 -15.06 -16.33 4.51
N LYS A 103 -14.26 -15.37 4.04
CA LYS A 103 -14.58 -14.65 2.80
C LYS A 103 -14.49 -15.64 1.62
N PRO A 104 -15.35 -15.54 0.60
CA PRO A 104 -15.25 -16.41 -0.58
C PRO A 104 -13.91 -16.22 -1.28
N VAL A 105 -13.17 -17.30 -1.48
CA VAL A 105 -12.16 -17.35 -2.54
C VAL A 105 -12.93 -17.53 -3.84
N GLU A 106 -12.64 -16.72 -4.87
CA GLU A 106 -13.37 -16.72 -6.15
C GLU A 106 -13.07 -17.96 -7.01
N MET A 107 -13.57 -19.12 -6.57
CA MET A 107 -13.44 -20.41 -7.26
C MET A 107 -14.12 -20.39 -8.66
N ARG A 108 -15.03 -19.45 -8.92
CA ARG A 108 -15.71 -19.29 -10.22
C ARG A 108 -14.71 -19.05 -11.36
N SER A 109 -13.69 -18.21 -11.15
CA SER A 109 -12.69 -17.89 -12.20
C SER A 109 -11.80 -19.07 -12.58
N LEU A 110 -11.64 -20.06 -11.68
CA LEU A 110 -10.92 -21.30 -11.93
C LEU A 110 -11.78 -22.31 -12.69
N LEU A 111 -13.07 -22.40 -12.34
CA LEU A 111 -14.01 -23.36 -12.92
C LEU A 111 -14.48 -22.97 -14.33
N GLU A 112 -14.63 -21.67 -14.63
CA GLU A 112 -14.92 -21.20 -15.99
C GLU A 112 -13.79 -21.57 -16.96
N LYS A 113 -12.52 -21.37 -16.57
CA LYS A 113 -11.33 -21.77 -17.35
C LYS A 113 -11.19 -23.27 -17.59
N ILE A 114 -11.89 -24.12 -16.83
CA ILE A 114 -11.90 -25.57 -17.01
C ILE A 114 -13.09 -26.02 -17.87
N ASN A 115 -14.22 -25.31 -17.83
CA ASN A 115 -15.46 -25.71 -18.52
C ASN A 115 -15.56 -25.30 -19.99
N GLU A 116 -14.75 -24.36 -20.48
CA GLU A 116 -14.73 -24.00 -21.91
C GLU A 116 -14.31 -25.17 -22.82
N ASN A 117 -13.58 -26.16 -22.29
CA ASN A 117 -13.04 -27.30 -23.05
C ASN A 117 -13.99 -28.52 -23.21
N LYS A 118 -15.28 -28.43 -22.84
CA LYS A 118 -16.20 -29.60 -22.81
C LYS A 118 -17.58 -29.44 -23.48
N LYS A 119 -17.85 -28.37 -24.24
CA LYS A 119 -19.10 -28.21 -25.00
C LYS A 119 -18.95 -28.52 -26.48
N GLY A 120 -18.93 -29.82 -26.82
CA GLY A 120 -18.74 -30.27 -28.21
C GLY A 120 -19.09 -31.73 -28.47
N GLY A 121 -20.28 -32.20 -28.10
CA GLY A 121 -20.76 -33.51 -28.58
C GLY A 121 -21.91 -34.14 -27.79
N GLY A 122 -22.98 -34.52 -28.51
CA GLY A 122 -23.90 -35.55 -28.03
C GLY A 122 -25.40 -35.26 -28.15
N LYS A 123 -25.97 -35.64 -29.30
CA LYS A 123 -27.25 -36.35 -29.48
C LYS A 123 -27.52 -36.54 -30.97
N MET A 124 -28.04 -37.63 -31.52
CA MET A 124 -28.22 -39.01 -31.09
C MET A 124 -28.83 -39.73 -32.31
N LEU A 125 -28.03 -40.58 -32.97
CA LEU A 125 -28.40 -41.95 -33.35
C LEU A 125 -29.84 -42.21 -33.84
N ARG A 126 -30.09 -42.01 -35.14
CA ARG A 126 -31.13 -42.73 -35.92
C ARG A 126 -30.83 -42.65 -37.43
N ARG A 127 -29.93 -43.52 -37.94
CA ARG A 127 -29.66 -43.87 -39.38
C ARG A 127 -28.37 -44.72 -39.53
N ILE A 128 -28.25 -45.85 -38.82
CA ILE A 128 -26.97 -46.63 -38.80
C ILE A 128 -26.80 -47.61 -39.97
N GLY A 129 -27.87 -48.10 -40.60
CA GLY A 129 -27.76 -49.25 -41.53
C GLY A 129 -27.04 -49.01 -42.87
N ILE A 130 -27.09 -47.80 -43.44
CA ILE A 130 -26.68 -47.56 -44.85
C ILE A 130 -25.50 -46.59 -44.98
N ILE A 131 -25.21 -45.78 -43.96
CA ILE A 131 -24.11 -44.78 -44.00
C ILE A 131 -22.72 -45.46 -43.86
N ALA A 132 -22.64 -46.64 -43.24
CA ALA A 132 -21.39 -47.34 -42.97
C ALA A 132 -20.57 -47.70 -44.23
N ALA A 133 -21.23 -48.06 -45.33
CA ALA A 133 -20.55 -48.41 -46.58
C ALA A 133 -19.94 -47.20 -47.31
N ILE A 134 -20.58 -46.03 -47.21
CA ILE A 134 -20.10 -44.78 -47.85
C ILE A 134 -18.97 -44.15 -47.01
N LEU A 135 -19.06 -44.24 -45.67
CA LEU A 135 -17.99 -43.76 -44.78
C LEU A 135 -16.67 -44.53 -44.93
N ALA A 136 -16.72 -45.84 -45.24
CA ALA A 136 -15.52 -46.64 -45.45
C ALA A 136 -14.67 -46.13 -46.64
N GLY A 137 -15.31 -45.73 -47.75
CA GLY A 137 -14.62 -45.14 -48.90
C GLY A 137 -14.02 -43.75 -48.60
N ILE A 138 -14.72 -42.93 -47.82
CA ILE A 138 -14.27 -41.58 -47.43
C ILE A 138 -13.10 -41.65 -46.44
N LEU A 139 -13.10 -42.61 -45.51
CA LEU A 139 -12.02 -42.80 -44.53
C LEU A 139 -10.67 -43.13 -45.19
N ILE A 140 -10.66 -43.93 -46.27
CA ILE A 140 -9.42 -44.27 -46.99
C ILE A 140 -8.85 -43.04 -47.73
N ALA A 141 -9.71 -42.21 -48.34
CA ALA A 141 -9.29 -40.96 -48.98
C ALA A 141 -8.80 -39.90 -47.97
N ALA A 142 -9.40 -39.86 -46.77
CA ALA A 142 -8.97 -38.97 -45.69
C ALA A 142 -7.60 -39.37 -45.12
N PHE A 143 -7.33 -40.68 -44.95
CA PHE A 143 -6.04 -41.16 -44.46
C PHE A 143 -4.89 -40.85 -45.43
N ALA A 144 -5.11 -41.00 -46.74
CA ALA A 144 -4.13 -40.70 -47.78
C ALA A 144 -3.79 -39.19 -47.90
N THR A 145 -4.74 -38.31 -47.55
CA THR A 145 -4.50 -36.85 -47.56
C THR A 145 -3.89 -36.33 -46.26
N GLN A 146 -4.21 -36.94 -45.12
CA GLN A 146 -3.71 -36.52 -43.80
C GLN A 146 -2.20 -36.78 -43.60
N GLN A 147 -1.60 -37.69 -44.38
CA GLN A 147 -0.15 -37.95 -44.36
C GLN A 147 0.68 -36.83 -45.03
N SER A 148 0.06 -35.85 -45.69
CA SER A 148 0.75 -34.76 -46.41
C SER A 148 0.91 -33.45 -45.61
N SER A 149 0.20 -33.31 -44.48
CA SER A 149 0.17 -32.08 -43.67
C SER A 149 0.93 -32.17 -42.35
N GLN A 150 1.90 -33.09 -42.24
CA GLN A 150 2.86 -33.13 -41.13
C GLN A 150 4.02 -32.12 -41.36
N LYS A 151 3.68 -30.87 -41.67
CA LYS A 151 4.64 -29.76 -41.79
C LYS A 151 4.72 -29.00 -40.47
N ASN A 152 5.84 -29.19 -39.78
CA ASN A 152 6.36 -28.32 -38.73
C ASN A 152 5.37 -27.88 -37.64
N VAL A 153 4.94 -28.83 -36.80
CA VAL A 153 4.87 -28.50 -35.37
C VAL A 153 6.33 -28.36 -34.93
N THR A 154 6.86 -27.14 -34.93
CA THR A 154 8.09 -26.85 -34.20
C THR A 154 7.81 -27.15 -32.73
N ASN A 155 8.42 -28.23 -32.22
CA ASN A 155 8.64 -28.36 -30.79
C ASN A 155 9.31 -27.07 -30.33
N VAL A 156 8.61 -26.24 -29.56
CA VAL A 156 9.24 -25.10 -28.90
C VAL A 156 10.15 -25.70 -27.84
N THR A 157 11.44 -25.80 -28.17
CA THR A 157 12.46 -26.35 -27.30
C THR A 157 12.70 -25.39 -26.13
N ILE A 158 11.84 -25.48 -25.10
CA ILE A 158 12.00 -24.78 -23.82
C ILE A 158 13.29 -25.26 -23.10
N GLN A 159 13.82 -26.43 -23.49
CA GLN A 159 15.13 -26.94 -23.11
C GLN A 159 16.29 -26.14 -23.77
N SER A 160 16.60 -24.97 -23.23
CA SER A 160 17.95 -24.36 -23.30
C SER A 160 18.15 -23.22 -22.31
N LYS A 161 17.16 -22.35 -22.10
CA LYS A 161 17.36 -21.06 -21.39
C LYS A 161 17.05 -21.04 -19.89
N ILE A 162 16.41 -22.07 -19.33
CA ILE A 162 16.09 -22.10 -17.89
C ILE A 162 17.37 -22.10 -17.01
N PRO A 163 18.43 -22.89 -17.32
CA PRO A 163 19.70 -22.81 -16.61
C PRO A 163 20.37 -21.43 -16.73
N GLU A 164 20.25 -20.77 -17.89
CA GLU A 164 20.82 -19.44 -18.14
C GLU A 164 20.16 -18.36 -17.29
N ILE A 165 18.83 -18.39 -17.13
CA ILE A 165 18.10 -17.43 -16.28
C ILE A 165 18.41 -17.67 -14.81
N SER A 166 18.41 -18.93 -14.35
CA SER A 166 18.77 -19.25 -12.96
C SER A 166 20.20 -18.79 -12.65
N LYS A 167 21.13 -18.98 -13.59
CA LYS A 167 22.51 -18.49 -13.46
C LYS A 167 22.56 -16.97 -13.42
N LEU A 168 21.85 -16.26 -14.32
CA LEU A 168 21.81 -14.79 -14.33
C LEU A 168 21.36 -14.22 -12.98
N PHE A 169 20.34 -14.81 -12.34
CA PHE A 169 19.88 -14.38 -11.03
C PHE A 169 20.95 -14.58 -9.95
N ALA A 170 21.66 -15.72 -9.98
CA ALA A 170 22.76 -16.01 -9.06
C ALA A 170 23.96 -15.07 -9.28
N ASP A 171 24.41 -14.88 -10.53
CA ASP A 171 25.53 -14.01 -10.90
C ASP A 171 25.25 -12.54 -10.50
N VAL A 172 24.01 -12.06 -10.71
CA VAL A 172 23.57 -10.71 -10.29
C VAL A 172 23.53 -10.59 -8.77
N ALA A 173 22.97 -11.59 -8.08
CA ALA A 173 22.94 -11.61 -6.62
C ALA A 173 24.36 -11.59 -6.03
N GLU A 174 25.26 -12.48 -6.47
CA GLU A 174 26.64 -12.58 -5.97
C GLU A 174 27.41 -11.26 -6.16
N LYS A 175 27.21 -10.59 -7.30
CA LYS A 175 27.82 -9.30 -7.57
C LYS A 175 27.26 -8.19 -6.67
N ALA A 176 25.93 -8.13 -6.52
CA ALA A 176 25.27 -7.04 -5.78
C ALA A 176 25.41 -7.19 -4.26
N MET A 177 25.38 -8.42 -3.72
CA MET A 177 25.58 -8.70 -2.28
C MET A 177 26.88 -8.08 -1.75
N LYS A 178 27.97 -8.09 -2.55
CA LYS A 178 29.26 -7.49 -2.17
C LYS A 178 29.15 -6.00 -1.80
N SER A 179 28.21 -5.28 -2.42
CA SER A 179 27.93 -3.85 -2.14
C SER A 179 26.86 -3.60 -1.06
N VAL A 180 26.22 -4.65 -0.54
CA VAL A 180 25.18 -4.53 0.51
C VAL A 180 25.79 -4.88 1.86
N VAL A 181 25.54 -4.06 2.87
CA VAL A 181 26.16 -4.15 4.20
C VAL A 181 25.12 -4.32 5.29
N THR A 182 25.51 -4.89 6.44
CA THR A 182 24.68 -4.83 7.66
C THR A 182 24.97 -3.55 8.41
N ILE A 183 23.93 -2.89 8.90
CA ILE A 183 24.02 -1.73 9.79
C ILE A 183 23.44 -2.12 11.14
N THR A 184 24.24 -1.96 12.19
CA THR A 184 23.82 -2.06 13.58
C THR A 184 23.81 -0.66 14.17
N SER A 185 22.66 -0.23 14.68
CA SER A 185 22.49 1.09 15.32
C SER A 185 22.20 0.89 16.80
N ALA A 186 22.94 1.54 17.69
CA ALA A 186 22.77 1.36 19.14
C ALA A 186 22.37 2.67 19.81
N LYS A 187 21.33 2.59 20.65
CA LYS A 187 20.91 3.68 21.55
C LYS A 187 21.27 3.34 23.00
N VAL A 188 21.95 4.26 23.68
CA VAL A 188 22.57 4.06 24.98
C VAL A 188 21.74 4.75 26.07
N TYR A 189 20.99 3.96 26.82
CA TYR A 189 20.21 4.46 27.96
C TYR A 189 21.03 4.34 29.25
N GLU A 190 21.17 5.45 29.97
CA GLU A 190 21.70 5.44 31.35
C GLU A 190 20.56 5.21 32.34
N ILE A 191 20.48 4.01 32.91
CA ILE A 191 19.49 3.70 33.95
C ILE A 191 20.19 3.80 35.31
N PRO A 192 19.70 4.63 36.26
CA PRO A 192 20.23 4.66 37.61
C PRO A 192 19.84 3.36 38.32
N VAL A 193 20.84 2.53 38.66
CA VAL A 193 20.63 1.27 39.37
C VAL A 193 20.86 1.51 40.85
N ARG A 194 19.86 1.17 41.67
CA ARG A 194 20.00 1.15 43.14
C ARG A 194 20.74 -0.13 43.53
N SER A 195 21.83 -0.01 44.27
CA SER A 195 22.49 -1.15 44.91
C SER A 195 21.52 -1.77 45.94
N TRP A 196 21.07 -3.00 45.68
CA TRP A 196 20.29 -3.77 46.65
C TRP A 196 21.23 -4.70 47.40
N GLU A 197 21.85 -4.18 48.44
CA GLU A 197 22.51 -5.01 49.45
C GLU A 197 21.45 -5.50 50.46
N PRO A 198 21.48 -6.75 50.96
CA PRO A 198 20.29 -7.34 51.61
C PRO A 198 19.95 -6.86 53.03
N PHE A 199 20.76 -5.99 53.64
CA PHE A 199 20.79 -5.78 55.10
C PHE A 199 20.23 -4.43 55.60
N TRP A 200 19.65 -3.60 54.73
CA TRP A 200 19.40 -2.18 55.04
C TRP A 200 18.17 -1.91 55.94
N ASP A 201 17.18 -2.80 55.96
CA ASP A 201 15.98 -2.68 56.84
C ASP A 201 16.11 -3.49 58.14
N ASP A 202 17.30 -3.99 58.50
CA ASP A 202 17.53 -4.67 59.78
C ASP A 202 17.59 -3.64 60.94
N PRO A 203 16.71 -3.73 61.96
CA PRO A 203 16.75 -2.84 63.12
C PRO A 203 18.05 -2.90 63.93
N LEU A 204 18.73 -4.06 63.98
CA LEU A 204 20.02 -4.22 64.66
C LEU A 204 21.14 -3.48 63.93
N PHE A 205 21.18 -3.54 62.59
CA PHE A 205 22.23 -2.88 61.81
C PHE A 205 22.18 -1.35 61.97
N ASN A 206 20.97 -0.77 61.90
CA ASN A 206 20.76 0.66 62.11
C ASN A 206 21.11 1.13 63.53
N PHE A 207 20.95 0.26 64.54
CA PHE A 207 21.32 0.55 65.94
C PHE A 207 22.84 0.65 66.16
N PHE A 208 23.66 -0.15 65.46
CA PHE A 208 25.11 -0.17 65.66
C PHE A 208 25.90 0.84 64.83
N PHE A 209 25.45 1.23 63.62
CA PHE A 209 26.27 2.02 62.68
C PHE A 209 25.73 3.42 62.34
N GLY A 210 24.46 3.70 62.64
CA GLY A 210 23.84 5.02 62.53
C GLY A 210 23.56 5.51 61.09
N PRO A 211 22.68 6.52 60.92
CA PRO A 211 22.08 6.88 59.62
C PRO A 211 22.98 7.73 58.70
N ARG A 212 24.31 7.57 58.74
CA ARG A 212 25.26 8.43 57.98
C ARG A 212 25.68 7.88 56.60
N TRP A 213 25.20 6.72 56.18
CA TRP A 213 25.50 6.15 54.86
C TRP A 213 24.38 6.44 53.85
N LYS A 214 24.58 7.46 53.00
CA LYS A 214 23.71 7.73 51.86
C LYS A 214 23.98 6.69 50.75
N PRO A 215 22.95 6.14 50.08
CA PRO A 215 23.16 5.23 48.98
C PRO A 215 23.92 5.93 47.84
N LYS A 216 24.99 5.29 47.34
CA LYS A 216 25.62 5.69 46.08
C LYS A 216 24.78 5.16 44.92
N TYR A 217 24.13 6.06 44.19
CA TYR A 217 23.55 5.73 42.90
C TYR A 217 24.68 5.53 41.88
N TRP A 218 24.60 4.47 41.09
CA TRP A 218 25.48 4.26 39.93
C TRP A 218 24.59 4.10 38.69
N THR A 219 24.97 4.74 37.58
CA THR A 219 24.30 4.53 36.30
C THR A 219 24.86 3.29 35.62
N LYS A 220 23.97 2.41 35.14
CA LYS A 220 24.33 1.32 34.23
C LYS A 220 23.85 1.68 32.84
N LYS A 221 24.77 1.63 31.86
CA LYS A 221 24.45 1.81 30.46
C LYS A 221 23.80 0.53 29.92
N PHE A 222 22.65 0.68 29.27
CA PHE A 222 21.96 -0.36 28.52
C PHE A 222 21.97 0.04 27.04
N LYS A 223 22.40 -0.85 26.16
CA LYS A 223 22.31 -0.67 24.71
C LYS A 223 21.03 -1.32 24.20
N GLN A 224 20.22 -0.55 23.48
CA GLN A 224 19.15 -1.07 22.63
C GLN A 224 19.67 -1.04 21.19
N GLU A 225 19.79 -2.21 20.57
CA GLU A 225 20.30 -2.35 19.20
C GLU A 225 19.14 -2.45 18.20
N GLY A 226 19.23 -1.65 17.13
CA GLY A 226 18.49 -1.74 15.89
C GLY A 226 19.36 -2.33 14.78
N LEU A 227 18.70 -2.87 13.75
CA LEU A 227 19.33 -3.70 12.74
C LEU A 227 18.72 -3.43 11.37
N GLY A 228 19.57 -3.16 10.38
CA GLY A 228 19.16 -2.85 9.01
C GLY A 228 20.25 -3.15 8.00
N SER A 229 20.03 -2.73 6.77
CA SER A 229 20.96 -2.87 5.66
C SER A 229 21.43 -1.51 5.15
N GLY A 230 22.52 -1.50 4.39
CA GLY A 230 22.98 -0.36 3.61
C GLY A 230 23.49 -0.77 2.24
N VAL A 231 23.73 0.21 1.37
CA VAL A 231 24.35 0.02 0.04
C VAL A 231 25.58 0.91 -0.07
N ILE A 232 26.75 0.31 -0.26
CA ILE A 232 28.00 1.02 -0.56
C ILE A 232 27.85 1.65 -1.95
N VAL A 233 27.95 2.96 -2.04
CA VAL A 233 27.71 3.72 -3.29
C VAL A 233 28.98 4.32 -3.90
N THR A 234 30.09 4.30 -3.16
CA THR A 234 31.39 4.85 -3.55
C THR A 234 32.53 4.01 -2.99
N GLU A 235 33.68 3.98 -3.67
CA GLU A 235 34.83 3.17 -3.25
C GLU A 235 35.51 3.71 -1.97
N ASP A 236 35.32 4.99 -1.65
CA ASP A 236 35.85 5.66 -0.46
C ASP A 236 34.90 5.62 0.75
N GLY A 237 33.72 4.99 0.61
CA GLY A 237 32.92 4.52 1.74
C GLY A 237 31.71 5.36 2.14
N TYR A 238 31.13 6.14 1.24
CA TYR A 238 29.74 6.57 1.40
C TYR A 238 28.78 5.39 1.22
N ILE A 239 27.79 5.30 2.10
CA ILE A 239 26.79 4.23 2.17
C ILE A 239 25.40 4.88 2.25
N LEU A 240 24.48 4.44 1.39
CA LEU A 240 23.05 4.76 1.48
C LEU A 240 22.35 3.78 2.43
N THR A 241 21.42 4.29 3.23
CA THR A 241 20.46 3.48 4.02
C THR A 241 19.20 4.30 4.26
N ASN A 242 18.25 3.78 5.05
CA ASN A 242 17.06 4.52 5.45
C ASN A 242 17.32 5.44 6.65
N ALA A 243 16.57 6.55 6.71
CA ALA A 243 16.57 7.44 7.88
C ALA A 243 16.15 6.69 9.15
N HIS A 244 15.08 5.89 9.08
CA HIS A 244 14.57 5.16 10.24
C HIS A 244 15.52 4.08 10.80
N VAL A 245 16.50 3.60 10.02
CA VAL A 245 17.50 2.61 10.48
C VAL A 245 18.54 3.25 11.43
N VAL A 246 18.84 4.54 11.23
CA VAL A 246 19.94 5.25 11.92
C VAL A 246 19.48 6.39 12.82
N LYS A 247 18.23 6.84 12.69
CA LYS A 247 17.67 7.99 13.44
C LYS A 247 17.72 7.76 14.94
N GLY A 248 18.40 8.66 15.65
CA GLY A 248 18.44 8.68 17.12
C GLY A 248 19.30 7.58 17.74
N ALA A 249 20.18 6.95 16.96
CA ALA A 249 21.24 6.09 17.46
C ALA A 249 22.44 6.94 17.92
N ASP A 250 23.07 6.52 19.01
CA ASP A 250 24.28 7.17 19.57
C ASP A 250 25.56 6.57 18.96
N GLU A 251 25.51 5.30 18.57
CA GLU A 251 26.59 4.58 17.89
C GLU A 251 26.03 3.88 16.64
N ILE A 252 26.79 3.86 15.54
CA ILE A 252 26.45 3.12 14.31
C ILE A 252 27.66 2.34 13.84
N GLN A 253 27.46 1.05 13.61
CA GLN A 253 28.46 0.12 13.12
C GLN A 253 28.00 -0.48 11.80
N VAL A 254 28.92 -0.49 10.83
CA VAL A 254 28.73 -1.09 9.51
C VAL A 254 29.58 -2.35 9.44
N HIS A 255 28.98 -3.48 9.07
CA HIS A 255 29.67 -4.73 8.82
C HIS A 255 29.74 -5.00 7.31
N ILE A 256 30.96 -5.22 6.80
CA ILE A 256 31.28 -5.48 5.39
C ILE A 256 32.03 -6.82 5.34
N GLY A 257 31.29 -7.91 5.12
CA GLY A 257 31.78 -9.25 5.41
C GLY A 257 32.20 -9.35 6.89
N ASP A 258 33.36 -9.93 7.15
CA ASP A 258 33.90 -10.09 8.51
C ASP A 258 34.49 -8.80 9.12
N LYS A 259 34.65 -7.72 8.33
CA LYS A 259 35.21 -6.43 8.81
C LYS A 259 34.10 -5.53 9.38
N GLN A 260 34.38 -4.89 10.51
CA GLN A 260 33.49 -3.92 11.16
C GLN A 260 34.10 -2.52 11.14
N TYR A 261 33.29 -1.51 10.87
CA TYR A 261 33.69 -0.10 10.82
C TYR A 261 32.72 0.75 11.64
N ASP A 262 33.25 1.70 12.41
CA ASP A 262 32.44 2.76 12.99
C ASP A 262 32.03 3.75 11.89
N ALA A 263 30.73 4.07 11.83
CA ALA A 263 30.16 4.89 10.77
C ALA A 263 29.73 6.26 11.28
N LYS A 264 30.10 7.31 10.54
CA LYS A 264 29.66 8.68 10.79
C LYS A 264 28.39 8.95 9.97
N ILE A 265 27.38 9.54 10.60
CA ILE A 265 26.24 10.12 9.86
C ILE A 265 26.76 11.35 9.11
N VAL A 266 26.68 11.32 7.78
CA VAL A 266 26.94 12.51 6.93
C VAL A 266 25.71 13.41 6.94
N GLY A 267 24.52 12.80 6.89
CA GLY A 267 23.25 13.48 7.07
C GLY A 267 22.06 12.53 6.98
N ILE A 268 20.90 13.02 7.41
CA ILE A 268 19.62 12.29 7.40
C ILE A 268 18.57 13.21 6.78
N ASP A 269 17.74 12.66 5.90
CA ASP A 269 16.55 13.31 5.36
C ASP A 269 15.31 12.46 5.65
N GLU A 270 14.71 12.69 6.82
CA GLU A 270 13.54 11.94 7.28
C GLU A 270 12.38 11.99 6.29
N LYS A 271 12.23 13.11 5.57
CA LYS A 271 11.10 13.36 4.67
C LYS A 271 11.11 12.48 3.41
N THR A 272 12.25 11.89 3.06
CA THR A 272 12.36 10.85 2.00
C THR A 272 12.73 9.48 2.57
N ASP A 273 12.89 9.36 3.88
CA ASP A 273 13.43 8.20 4.58
C ASP A 273 14.83 7.76 4.06
N VAL A 274 15.70 8.72 3.70
CA VAL A 274 17.08 8.46 3.24
C VAL A 274 18.10 8.96 4.26
N ALA A 275 19.17 8.19 4.48
CA ALA A 275 20.34 8.62 5.22
C ALA A 275 21.64 8.24 4.50
N VAL A 276 22.69 9.04 4.73
CA VAL A 276 24.04 8.81 4.23
C VAL A 276 24.98 8.59 5.40
N LEU A 277 25.67 7.46 5.38
CA LEU A 277 26.78 7.16 6.28
C LEU A 277 28.11 7.27 5.55
N LYS A 278 29.18 7.55 6.30
CA LYS A 278 30.58 7.46 5.85
C LYS A 278 31.33 6.51 6.79
N VAL A 279 31.96 5.50 6.22
CA VAL A 279 32.96 4.66 6.90
C VAL A 279 34.35 4.99 6.38
N ASP A 280 35.35 4.92 7.24
CA ASP A 280 36.76 5.11 6.88
C ASP A 280 37.43 3.74 6.84
N ALA A 281 37.83 3.29 5.65
CA ALA A 281 38.40 1.96 5.39
C ALA A 281 39.75 2.08 4.66
N ASP A 282 40.69 1.20 5.00
CA ASP A 282 42.06 1.20 4.41
C ASP A 282 42.09 0.69 2.95
N GLU A 283 41.05 -0.05 2.55
CA GLU A 283 40.91 -0.67 1.23
C GLU A 283 39.70 -0.07 0.49
N LYS A 284 39.79 -0.02 -0.84
CA LYS A 284 38.66 0.38 -1.69
C LYS A 284 37.47 -0.54 -1.48
N LEU A 285 36.32 0.05 -1.16
CA LEU A 285 35.09 -0.71 -0.93
C LEU A 285 34.37 -1.07 -2.24
N PRO A 286 33.65 -2.21 -2.29
CA PRO A 286 32.92 -2.67 -3.47
C PRO A 286 31.66 -1.83 -3.72
N ALA A 287 31.82 -0.68 -4.40
CA ALA A 287 30.72 0.22 -4.73
C ALA A 287 29.69 -0.40 -5.68
N ALA A 288 28.41 -0.20 -5.38
CA ALA A 288 27.30 -0.60 -6.23
C ALA A 288 27.24 0.25 -7.52
N LYS A 289 26.91 -0.38 -8.64
CA LYS A 289 26.56 0.36 -9.86
C LYS A 289 25.15 0.94 -9.72
N LEU A 290 25.01 2.26 -9.73
CA LEU A 290 23.69 2.90 -9.69
C LEU A 290 23.06 2.89 -11.10
N GLY A 291 21.78 2.55 -11.15
CA GLY A 291 20.95 2.55 -12.36
C GLY A 291 20.18 3.85 -12.56
N ASP A 292 19.10 3.75 -13.34
CA ASP A 292 18.20 4.86 -13.64
C ASP A 292 16.75 4.45 -13.38
N SER A 293 16.21 4.86 -12.22
CA SER A 293 14.85 4.52 -11.79
C SER A 293 13.75 5.07 -12.71
N ASP A 294 14.06 6.08 -13.52
CA ASP A 294 13.06 6.73 -14.36
C ASP A 294 12.79 5.84 -15.61
N LYS A 295 13.79 5.06 -16.04
CA LYS A 295 13.73 4.16 -17.21
C LYS A 295 13.17 2.76 -16.95
N ILE A 296 13.07 2.34 -15.68
CA ILE A 296 12.54 1.01 -15.34
C ILE A 296 11.07 0.87 -15.75
N ARG A 297 10.63 -0.35 -16.09
CA ARG A 297 9.25 -0.66 -16.51
C ARG A 297 8.57 -1.64 -15.53
N VAL A 298 7.25 -1.49 -15.40
CA VAL A 298 6.41 -2.49 -14.72
C VAL A 298 6.55 -3.83 -15.42
N GLY A 299 6.72 -4.91 -14.65
CA GLY A 299 7.00 -6.26 -15.13
C GLY A 299 8.49 -6.59 -15.36
N GLU A 300 9.43 -5.65 -15.17
CA GLU A 300 10.85 -5.99 -15.16
C GLU A 300 11.23 -6.75 -13.88
N TRP A 301 12.03 -7.80 -14.04
CA TRP A 301 12.57 -8.61 -12.94
C TRP A 301 13.57 -7.83 -12.09
N VAL A 302 13.45 -8.01 -10.78
CA VAL A 302 14.28 -7.38 -9.76
C VAL A 302 14.65 -8.37 -8.66
N LEU A 303 15.78 -8.10 -8.01
CA LEU A 303 16.15 -8.74 -6.75
C LEU A 303 16.17 -7.67 -5.65
N ALA A 304 15.50 -7.94 -4.54
CA ALA A 304 15.69 -7.19 -3.31
C ALA A 304 16.74 -7.91 -2.45
N ILE A 305 17.76 -7.16 -2.02
CA ILE A 305 18.93 -7.68 -1.31
C ILE A 305 19.10 -6.90 -0.02
N GLY A 306 19.18 -7.61 1.10
CA GLY A 306 19.57 -7.09 2.41
C GLY A 306 20.61 -7.97 3.07
N SER A 307 21.14 -7.52 4.21
CA SER A 307 22.05 -8.26 5.08
C SER A 307 21.54 -8.21 6.53
N PRO A 308 20.38 -8.86 6.82
CA PRO A 308 19.73 -8.73 8.12
C PRO A 308 20.52 -9.31 9.29
N PHE A 309 21.45 -10.26 9.10
CA PHE A 309 22.03 -11.03 10.22
C PHE A 309 23.57 -11.14 10.22
N ARG A 310 24.28 -10.08 9.84
CA ARG A 310 25.76 -9.94 9.84
C ARG A 310 26.58 -10.92 8.98
N LEU A 311 26.06 -12.09 8.62
CA LEU A 311 26.72 -13.10 7.77
C LEU A 311 25.79 -13.75 6.73
N GLU A 312 24.47 -13.56 6.84
CA GLU A 312 23.50 -14.07 5.87
C GLU A 312 22.83 -12.92 5.10
N HIS A 313 23.24 -12.74 3.84
CA HIS A 313 22.50 -11.91 2.90
C HIS A 313 21.16 -12.57 2.58
N THR A 314 20.08 -11.80 2.61
CA THR A 314 18.76 -12.24 2.15
C THR A 314 18.50 -11.67 0.77
N VAL A 315 18.35 -12.55 -0.22
CA VAL A 315 18.01 -12.20 -1.61
C VAL A 315 16.61 -12.72 -1.91
N THR A 316 15.71 -11.84 -2.34
CA THR A 316 14.35 -12.19 -2.75
C THR A 316 14.08 -11.68 -4.16
N ALA A 317 13.46 -12.51 -4.99
CA ALA A 317 13.16 -12.18 -6.38
C ALA A 317 11.70 -11.73 -6.55
N GLY A 318 11.47 -10.85 -7.50
CA GLY A 318 10.15 -10.40 -7.92
C GLY A 318 10.21 -9.54 -9.17
N ILE A 319 9.16 -8.78 -9.42
CA ILE A 319 9.05 -7.81 -10.50
C ILE A 319 8.72 -6.42 -9.96
N ILE A 320 8.91 -5.38 -10.77
CA ILE A 320 8.32 -4.07 -10.51
C ILE A 320 6.81 -4.16 -10.76
N SER A 321 6.01 -4.05 -9.69
CA SER A 321 4.55 -4.11 -9.74
C SER A 321 3.93 -2.74 -10.08
N ALA A 322 4.56 -1.64 -9.66
CA ALA A 322 4.14 -0.26 -9.96
C ALA A 322 5.28 0.75 -9.75
N LYS A 323 5.10 1.97 -10.24
CA LYS A 323 5.93 3.16 -10.00
C LYS A 323 5.03 4.30 -9.50
N GLY A 324 5.60 5.39 -8.99
CA GLY A 324 4.81 6.59 -8.64
C GLY A 324 3.93 6.43 -7.39
N ARG A 325 4.20 5.44 -6.53
CA ARG A 325 3.34 5.17 -5.37
C ARG A 325 3.55 6.24 -4.29
N SER A 326 2.46 6.90 -3.93
CA SER A 326 2.39 7.94 -2.92
C SER A 326 1.06 7.88 -2.17
N ARG A 327 0.94 8.65 -1.08
CA ARG A 327 -0.14 8.59 -0.08
C ARG A 327 -0.18 7.23 0.65
N MET A 328 0.99 6.65 0.85
CA MET A 328 1.22 5.42 1.61
C MET A 328 1.38 5.70 3.12
N GLY A 329 1.89 6.88 3.48
CA GLY A 329 2.12 7.29 4.87
C GLY A 329 3.41 6.71 5.47
N ILE A 330 4.39 6.42 4.60
CA ILE A 330 5.71 5.87 4.95
C ILE A 330 6.74 7.00 5.05
N ALA A 331 6.65 7.99 4.17
CA ALA A 331 7.48 9.20 4.16
C ALA A 331 6.64 10.40 3.66
N ASP A 332 7.20 11.61 3.70
CA ASP A 332 6.46 12.81 3.28
C ASP A 332 6.55 13.06 1.77
N TYR A 333 7.70 12.74 1.17
CA TYR A 333 7.97 12.80 -0.26
C TYR A 333 8.06 11.38 -0.82
N GLU A 334 6.90 10.87 -1.21
CA GLU A 334 6.74 9.49 -1.68
C GLU A 334 6.70 9.44 -3.20
N ASP A 335 7.51 8.54 -3.77
CA ASP A 335 7.54 8.21 -5.20
C ASP A 335 7.92 6.73 -5.36
N PHE A 336 7.39 5.86 -4.51
CA PHE A 336 7.96 4.53 -4.32
C PHE A 336 7.81 3.63 -5.55
N ILE A 337 8.86 2.85 -5.79
CA ILE A 337 8.82 1.65 -6.63
C ILE A 337 8.11 0.57 -5.81
N GLN A 338 7.02 0.01 -6.33
CA GLN A 338 6.36 -1.14 -5.73
C GLN A 338 6.91 -2.43 -6.35
N THR A 339 7.18 -3.43 -5.53
CA THR A 339 7.58 -4.77 -5.96
C THR A 339 6.86 -5.85 -5.16
N ASP A 340 6.70 -7.03 -5.75
CA ASP A 340 6.26 -8.25 -5.07
C ASP A 340 7.44 -9.06 -4.49
N ALA A 341 8.69 -8.64 -4.76
CA ALA A 341 9.87 -9.17 -4.08
C ALA A 341 9.73 -8.99 -2.56
N ALA A 342 10.07 -10.03 -1.80
CA ALA A 342 9.86 -10.06 -0.36
C ALA A 342 10.86 -9.15 0.38
N ILE A 343 10.45 -7.89 0.58
CA ILE A 343 11.02 -6.96 1.57
C ILE A 343 10.52 -7.38 2.96
N ASN A 344 11.41 -7.55 3.93
CA ASN A 344 11.11 -7.87 5.33
C ASN A 344 11.99 -7.00 6.25
N PRO A 345 11.68 -6.89 7.56
CA PRO A 345 12.57 -6.23 8.52
C PRO A 345 14.01 -6.73 8.40
N GLY A 346 14.96 -5.79 8.39
CA GLY A 346 16.39 -6.06 8.14
C GLY A 346 16.82 -5.96 6.67
N ASN A 347 15.91 -6.04 5.69
CA ASN A 347 16.21 -5.65 4.30
C ASN A 347 16.10 -4.13 4.06
N SER A 348 15.47 -3.38 4.97
CA SER A 348 15.37 -1.91 4.93
C SER A 348 16.77 -1.27 4.88
N GLY A 349 16.95 -0.30 3.99
CA GLY A 349 18.22 0.32 3.61
C GLY A 349 19.05 -0.48 2.62
N GLY A 350 18.65 -1.71 2.27
CA GLY A 350 19.30 -2.57 1.27
C GLY A 350 18.95 -2.20 -0.17
N ALA A 351 19.50 -2.95 -1.13
CA ALA A 351 19.35 -2.64 -2.56
C ALA A 351 18.13 -3.33 -3.20
N LEU A 352 17.43 -2.62 -4.08
CA LEU A 352 16.61 -3.19 -5.14
C LEU A 352 17.42 -3.12 -6.44
N VAL A 353 17.78 -4.26 -7.02
CA VAL A 353 18.62 -4.33 -8.24
C VAL A 353 17.86 -4.91 -9.44
N ASN A 354 18.15 -4.40 -10.63
CA ASN A 354 17.71 -5.00 -11.89
C ASN A 354 18.63 -6.16 -12.31
N LEU A 355 18.25 -6.91 -13.36
CA LEU A 355 19.06 -8.01 -13.90
C LEU A 355 20.37 -7.59 -14.60
N ASN A 356 20.69 -6.29 -14.69
CA ASN A 356 22.03 -5.82 -15.09
C ASN A 356 22.98 -5.70 -13.87
N GLY A 357 22.48 -5.95 -12.65
CA GLY A 357 23.20 -5.69 -11.40
C GLY A 357 23.32 -4.19 -11.09
N GLU A 358 22.35 -3.39 -11.52
CA GLU A 358 22.28 -1.96 -11.21
C GLU A 358 21.25 -1.71 -10.11
N VAL A 359 21.62 -0.95 -9.08
CA VAL A 359 20.71 -0.52 -8.01
C VAL A 359 19.73 0.49 -8.60
N ILE A 360 18.45 0.15 -8.57
CA ILE A 360 17.33 0.99 -9.06
C ILE A 360 16.49 1.57 -7.92
N GLY A 361 16.67 1.08 -6.69
CA GLY A 361 16.09 1.69 -5.50
C GLY A 361 16.70 1.17 -4.19
N ILE A 362 16.33 1.83 -3.09
CA ILE A 362 16.67 1.45 -1.71
C ILE A 362 15.43 0.87 -1.04
N ASN A 363 15.48 -0.38 -0.60
CA ASN A 363 14.38 -1.08 0.06
C ASN A 363 13.98 -0.34 1.34
N THR A 364 12.70 -0.07 1.57
CA THR A 364 12.27 0.81 2.68
C THR A 364 11.32 0.10 3.64
N ALA A 365 10.15 -0.33 3.15
CA ALA A 365 9.06 -0.81 3.99
C ALA A 365 8.10 -1.73 3.20
N ILE A 366 7.19 -2.35 3.94
CA ILE A 366 6.02 -3.08 3.44
C ILE A 366 4.76 -2.42 3.98
N VAL A 367 3.64 -2.57 3.26
CA VAL A 367 2.32 -2.38 3.85
C VAL A 367 1.83 -3.75 4.32
N SER A 368 1.81 -3.95 5.64
CA SER A 368 1.31 -5.19 6.25
C SER A 368 0.65 -4.93 7.60
N GLN A 369 -0.60 -5.38 7.73
CA GLN A 369 -1.34 -5.34 9.01
C GLN A 369 -0.80 -6.35 10.04
N ALA A 370 0.07 -7.28 9.62
CA ALA A 370 0.61 -8.35 10.46
C ALA A 370 2.16 -8.39 10.50
N GLY A 371 2.84 -7.38 9.94
CA GLY A 371 4.30 -7.23 9.97
C GLY A 371 5.13 -8.12 9.02
N GLY A 372 4.49 -9.03 8.27
CA GLY A 372 5.15 -9.85 7.23
C GLY A 372 4.73 -9.46 5.81
N ASN A 373 5.59 -9.66 4.81
CA ASN A 373 5.29 -9.30 3.42
C ASN A 373 4.13 -10.13 2.83
N ILE A 374 3.18 -9.45 2.18
CA ILE A 374 1.99 -10.03 1.54
C ILE A 374 2.01 -9.91 0.00
N GLY A 375 3.19 -9.77 -0.60
CA GLY A 375 3.39 -9.45 -2.02
C GLY A 375 3.39 -7.95 -2.33
N ILE A 376 3.67 -7.10 -1.33
CA ILE A 376 3.67 -5.64 -1.46
C ILE A 376 4.84 -5.03 -0.66
N GLY A 377 5.98 -4.87 -1.33
CA GLY A 377 7.15 -4.14 -0.85
C GLY A 377 7.36 -2.82 -1.58
N PHE A 378 8.03 -1.88 -0.92
CA PHE A 378 8.35 -0.55 -1.43
C PHE A 378 9.85 -0.24 -1.36
N ALA A 379 10.35 0.41 -2.40
CA ALA A 379 11.71 0.94 -2.47
C ALA A 379 11.72 2.42 -2.91
N ILE A 380 12.60 3.22 -2.31
CA ILE A 380 12.88 4.60 -2.71
C ILE A 380 13.62 4.59 -4.05
N PRO A 381 13.18 5.34 -5.09
CA PRO A 381 13.88 5.37 -6.38
C PRO A 381 15.34 5.82 -6.26
N ILE A 382 16.27 5.16 -6.97
CA ILE A 382 17.70 5.49 -6.86
C ILE A 382 18.01 6.92 -7.34
N ASN A 383 17.25 7.47 -8.29
CA ASN A 383 17.44 8.85 -8.73
C ASN A 383 17.05 9.86 -7.63
N LEU A 384 16.08 9.53 -6.76
CA LEU A 384 15.73 10.35 -5.60
C LEU A 384 16.81 10.22 -4.51
N ALA A 385 17.16 8.98 -4.12
CA ALA A 385 18.16 8.73 -3.09
C ALA A 385 19.53 9.34 -3.43
N ARG A 386 19.94 9.29 -4.72
CA ARG A 386 21.17 9.95 -5.21
C ARG A 386 21.12 11.48 -5.06
N ARG A 387 20.04 12.15 -5.47
CA ARG A 387 19.92 13.62 -5.29
C ARG A 387 19.97 14.02 -3.82
N VAL A 388 19.30 13.25 -2.96
CA VAL A 388 19.35 13.45 -1.50
C VAL A 388 20.76 13.26 -0.98
N MET A 389 21.45 12.19 -1.40
CA MET A 389 22.84 11.93 -1.02
C MET A 389 23.78 13.07 -1.41
N ASP A 390 23.71 13.53 -2.66
CA ASP A 390 24.58 14.60 -3.17
C ASP A 390 24.42 15.88 -2.33
N GLN A 391 23.18 16.25 -1.94
CA GLN A 391 22.92 17.39 -1.07
C GLN A 391 23.36 17.16 0.39
N LEU A 392 23.15 15.97 0.95
CA LEU A 392 23.60 15.64 2.32
C LEU A 392 25.13 15.67 2.41
N ILE A 393 25.85 15.21 1.39
CA ILE A 393 27.32 15.30 1.31
C ILE A 393 27.77 16.77 1.16
N ALA A 394 27.12 17.54 0.29
CA ALA A 394 27.54 18.92 0.00
C ALA A 394 27.18 19.95 1.08
N HIS A 395 26.08 19.72 1.83
CA HIS A 395 25.48 20.74 2.70
C HIS A 395 25.07 20.22 4.09
N GLY A 396 25.19 18.93 4.37
CA GLY A 396 24.71 18.30 5.63
C GLY A 396 23.19 18.25 5.79
N ARG A 397 22.42 18.84 4.87
CA ARG A 397 20.95 18.88 4.86
C ARG A 397 20.40 18.91 3.44
N VAL A 398 19.18 18.39 3.25
CA VAL A 398 18.44 18.52 1.98
C VAL A 398 17.77 19.88 1.91
N ILE A 399 18.05 20.63 0.86
CA ILE A 399 17.53 21.97 0.59
C ILE A 399 16.45 21.83 -0.50
N ARG A 400 15.24 22.33 -0.22
CA ARG A 400 14.05 22.10 -1.05
C ARG A 400 13.46 23.38 -1.61
N GLY A 401 13.16 23.37 -2.90
CA GLY A 401 12.34 24.37 -3.56
C GLY A 401 10.92 24.43 -2.97
N TRP A 402 10.39 25.65 -2.89
CA TRP A 402 9.08 25.94 -2.32
C TRP A 402 8.33 26.97 -3.15
N LEU A 403 7.02 26.76 -3.32
CA LEU A 403 6.10 27.69 -3.96
C LEU A 403 5.33 28.55 -2.95
N GLY A 404 4.98 28.00 -1.77
CA GLY A 404 4.07 28.64 -0.82
C GLY A 404 2.60 28.63 -1.27
N VAL A 405 2.09 27.44 -1.57
CA VAL A 405 0.69 27.20 -1.92
C VAL A 405 0.14 25.99 -1.17
N THR A 406 -1.15 26.04 -0.83
CA THR A 406 -1.91 24.85 -0.44
C THR A 406 -2.61 24.30 -1.68
N ILE A 407 -2.60 22.97 -1.83
CA ILE A 407 -2.95 22.28 -3.07
C ILE A 407 -3.82 21.05 -2.85
N GLN A 408 -4.65 20.73 -3.84
CA GLN A 408 -5.62 19.63 -3.83
C GLN A 408 -5.61 18.92 -5.20
N ASP A 409 -5.79 17.59 -5.20
CA ASP A 409 -5.92 16.80 -6.43
C ASP A 409 -7.20 17.18 -7.19
N MET A 410 -7.16 17.11 -8.52
CA MET A 410 -8.34 17.32 -9.36
C MET A 410 -9.23 16.07 -9.36
N THR A 411 -10.53 16.25 -9.13
CA THR A 411 -11.55 15.19 -9.32
C THR A 411 -12.39 15.48 -10.56
N ASP A 412 -13.04 14.47 -11.16
CA ASP A 412 -13.88 14.66 -12.36
C ASP A 412 -15.00 15.68 -12.15
N ASN A 413 -15.60 15.70 -10.95
CA ASN A 413 -16.63 16.68 -10.58
C ASN A 413 -16.09 18.10 -10.51
N LEU A 414 -14.87 18.27 -9.97
CA LEU A 414 -14.19 19.55 -9.83
C LEU A 414 -13.70 20.06 -11.20
N ALA A 415 -13.19 19.16 -12.04
CA ALA A 415 -12.81 19.44 -13.43
C ALA A 415 -14.01 19.94 -14.25
N GLU A 416 -15.14 19.22 -14.24
CA GLU A 416 -16.36 19.65 -14.93
C GLU A 416 -16.84 21.02 -14.41
N ALA A 417 -16.76 21.25 -13.09
CA ALA A 417 -17.19 22.52 -12.48
C ALA A 417 -16.31 23.72 -12.87
N MET A 418 -15.00 23.50 -12.98
CA MET A 418 -14.02 24.53 -13.33
C MET A 418 -13.86 24.72 -14.85
N GLY A 419 -14.58 23.93 -15.66
CA GLY A 419 -14.53 24.01 -17.13
C GLY A 419 -13.31 23.32 -17.75
N LEU A 420 -12.64 22.46 -17.00
CA LEU A 420 -11.55 21.61 -17.49
C LEU A 420 -12.13 20.39 -18.22
N LYS A 421 -11.50 19.96 -19.31
CA LYS A 421 -12.00 18.84 -20.13
C LYS A 421 -11.77 17.46 -19.51
N GLU A 422 -10.75 17.35 -18.67
CA GLU A 422 -10.24 16.13 -18.05
C GLU A 422 -9.77 16.47 -16.63
N ALA A 423 -9.89 15.56 -15.67
CA ALA A 423 -9.37 15.75 -14.32
C ALA A 423 -7.84 15.61 -14.27
N LYS A 424 -7.14 16.66 -14.71
CA LYS A 424 -5.67 16.74 -14.75
C LYS A 424 -5.17 17.98 -14.04
N GLY A 425 -3.93 17.93 -13.59
CA GLY A 425 -3.31 18.99 -12.82
C GLY A 425 -3.74 19.05 -11.37
N VAL A 426 -3.31 20.11 -10.69
CA VAL A 426 -3.45 20.28 -9.24
C VAL A 426 -4.05 21.65 -8.95
N LEU A 427 -5.15 21.69 -8.19
CA LEU A 427 -5.82 22.92 -7.79
C LEU A 427 -5.04 23.62 -6.67
N ILE A 428 -4.82 24.93 -6.81
CA ILE A 428 -4.35 25.82 -5.74
C ILE A 428 -5.56 26.24 -4.89
N THR A 429 -5.64 25.74 -3.66
CA THR A 429 -6.72 26.09 -2.71
C THR A 429 -6.41 27.36 -1.93
N SER A 430 -5.13 27.67 -1.69
CA SER A 430 -4.67 28.98 -1.19
C SER A 430 -3.23 29.28 -1.63
N VAL A 431 -2.88 30.57 -1.60
CA VAL A 431 -1.52 31.07 -1.81
C VAL A 431 -1.11 31.75 -0.51
N LEU A 432 0.09 31.47 -0.01
CA LEU A 432 0.58 32.08 1.22
C LEU A 432 1.07 33.52 0.95
N PRO A 433 0.76 34.51 1.81
CA PRO A 433 1.31 35.86 1.69
C PRO A 433 2.84 35.88 1.79
N GLY A 434 3.49 36.73 0.99
CA GLY A 434 4.96 36.82 0.91
C GLY A 434 5.65 35.59 0.32
N SER A 435 4.90 34.74 -0.40
CA SER A 435 5.43 33.53 -1.01
C SER A 435 5.90 33.75 -2.46
N PRO A 436 6.81 32.88 -2.96
CA PRO A 436 7.15 32.80 -4.38
C PRO A 436 5.95 32.73 -5.33
N ALA A 437 4.87 32.08 -4.92
CA ALA A 437 3.65 31.96 -5.70
C ALA A 437 2.88 33.28 -5.77
N GLU A 438 2.79 34.02 -4.66
CA GLU A 438 2.18 35.36 -4.65
C GLU A 438 2.98 36.33 -5.53
N ASP A 439 4.31 36.36 -5.38
CA ASP A 439 5.23 37.18 -6.19
C ASP A 439 5.09 36.91 -7.71
N ALA A 440 4.86 35.64 -8.08
CA ALA A 440 4.64 35.24 -9.47
C ALA A 440 3.19 35.41 -9.97
N GLY A 441 2.29 35.91 -9.11
CA GLY A 441 0.90 36.18 -9.45
C GLY A 441 0.02 34.93 -9.61
N LEU A 442 0.39 33.80 -8.97
CA LEU A 442 -0.52 32.66 -8.77
C LEU A 442 -1.68 33.08 -7.86
N LYS A 443 -2.82 32.39 -8.01
CA LYS A 443 -4.05 32.70 -7.28
C LYS A 443 -4.74 31.42 -6.83
N ARG A 444 -5.48 31.52 -5.73
CA ARG A 444 -6.50 30.53 -5.35
C ARG A 444 -7.47 30.34 -6.53
N GLY A 445 -7.73 29.07 -6.88
CA GLY A 445 -8.54 28.71 -8.06
C GLY A 445 -7.74 28.44 -9.34
N ASP A 446 -6.42 28.64 -9.35
CA ASP A 446 -5.56 28.18 -10.44
C ASP A 446 -5.40 26.66 -10.42
N ILE A 447 -5.36 26.04 -11.60
CA ILE A 447 -5.02 24.61 -11.73
C ILE A 447 -3.65 24.51 -12.41
N ILE A 448 -2.63 23.99 -11.73
CA ILE A 448 -1.31 23.75 -12.32
C ILE A 448 -1.38 22.48 -13.18
N LEU A 449 -1.25 22.64 -14.49
CA LEU A 449 -1.28 21.55 -15.47
C LEU A 449 0.12 20.99 -15.78
N LYS A 450 1.13 21.86 -15.86
CA LYS A 450 2.51 21.46 -16.23
C LYS A 450 3.57 22.23 -15.46
N VAL A 451 4.72 21.59 -15.20
CA VAL A 451 5.97 22.21 -14.74
C VAL A 451 7.05 21.99 -15.79
N ASP A 452 7.65 23.07 -16.29
CA ASP A 452 8.68 23.07 -17.34
C ASP A 452 8.30 22.21 -18.58
N GLY A 453 7.02 22.23 -18.92
CA GLY A 453 6.44 21.50 -20.05
C GLY A 453 6.07 20.04 -19.77
N LYS A 454 6.41 19.49 -18.60
CA LYS A 454 6.00 18.14 -18.17
C LYS A 454 4.64 18.18 -17.47
N ASP A 455 3.76 17.24 -17.80
CA ASP A 455 2.42 17.14 -17.20
C ASP A 455 2.48 16.83 -15.70
N VAL A 456 1.58 17.46 -14.94
CA VAL A 456 1.36 17.24 -13.52
C VAL A 456 0.09 16.42 -13.33
N GLU A 457 0.22 15.27 -12.68
CA GLU A 457 -0.88 14.30 -12.55
C GLU A 457 -1.50 14.27 -11.15
N SER A 458 -0.78 14.74 -10.12
CA SER A 458 -1.24 14.72 -8.72
C SER A 458 -0.46 15.71 -7.84
N VAL A 459 -1.01 15.97 -6.65
CA VAL A 459 -0.38 16.75 -5.58
C VAL A 459 1.00 16.17 -5.23
N SER A 460 1.13 14.85 -5.13
CA SER A 460 2.42 14.19 -4.86
C SER A 460 3.43 14.44 -6.00
N HIS A 461 2.98 14.34 -7.26
CA HIS A 461 3.85 14.58 -8.41
C HIS A 461 4.33 16.04 -8.44
N LEU A 462 3.42 17.02 -8.26
CA LEU A 462 3.79 18.44 -8.17
C LEU A 462 4.77 18.68 -7.02
N ARG A 463 4.44 18.18 -5.83
CA ARG A 463 5.24 18.31 -4.61
C ARG A 463 6.66 17.79 -4.83
N ASN A 464 6.82 16.61 -5.43
CA ASN A 464 8.12 15.99 -5.69
C ASN A 464 8.94 16.73 -6.75
N ILE A 465 8.31 17.27 -7.80
CA ILE A 465 8.99 18.11 -8.81
C ILE A 465 9.54 19.37 -8.13
N ILE A 466 8.69 20.10 -7.41
CA ILE A 466 9.03 21.39 -6.80
C ILE A 466 10.08 21.25 -5.70
N SER A 467 9.98 20.22 -4.84
CA SER A 467 10.96 20.00 -3.78
C SER A 467 12.31 19.49 -4.26
N SER A 468 12.36 18.81 -5.42
CA SER A 468 13.61 18.35 -6.03
C SER A 468 14.39 19.46 -6.73
N ALA A 469 13.77 20.62 -6.98
CA ALA A 469 14.41 21.77 -7.59
C ALA A 469 15.10 22.65 -6.54
N GLU A 470 16.26 23.20 -6.86
CA GLU A 470 17.01 24.08 -5.96
C GLU A 470 16.28 25.42 -5.76
N PRO A 471 16.25 25.98 -4.53
CA PRO A 471 15.78 27.34 -4.30
C PRO A 471 16.48 28.36 -5.21
N GLY A 472 15.73 29.35 -5.66
CA GLY A 472 16.18 30.33 -6.64
C GLY A 472 16.05 29.88 -8.10
N THR A 473 15.82 28.60 -8.38
CA THR A 473 15.50 28.09 -9.72
C THR A 473 14.21 28.73 -10.24
N LYS A 474 14.20 29.11 -11.52
CA LYS A 474 12.99 29.60 -12.20
C LYS A 474 12.32 28.43 -12.92
N VAL A 475 11.10 28.09 -12.50
CA VAL A 475 10.25 27.06 -13.13
C VAL A 475 9.12 27.72 -13.92
N LYS A 476 8.77 27.15 -15.07
CA LYS A 476 7.61 27.57 -15.88
C LYS A 476 6.40 26.71 -15.51
N LEU A 477 5.37 27.33 -14.97
CA LEU A 477 4.09 26.68 -14.68
C LEU A 477 3.10 26.99 -15.80
N THR A 478 2.58 25.96 -16.48
CA THR A 478 1.35 26.10 -17.27
C THR A 478 0.19 25.91 -16.31
N ILE A 479 -0.60 26.96 -16.12
CA ILE A 479 -1.81 26.96 -15.29
C ILE A 479 -3.06 27.11 -16.14
N PHE A 480 -4.20 26.65 -15.64
CA PHE A 480 -5.52 26.98 -16.15
C PHE A 480 -6.21 27.98 -15.20
N ARG A 481 -6.67 29.11 -15.74
CA ARG A 481 -7.37 30.18 -15.01
C ARG A 481 -8.39 30.85 -15.92
N ASP A 482 -9.62 31.01 -15.45
CA ASP A 482 -10.73 31.67 -16.18
C ASP A 482 -11.07 31.01 -17.53
N GLY A 483 -10.95 29.69 -17.63
CA GLY A 483 -11.22 28.95 -18.87
C GLY A 483 -10.07 28.93 -19.89
N GLN A 484 -8.90 29.46 -19.55
CA GLN A 484 -7.75 29.58 -20.46
C GLN A 484 -6.46 29.10 -19.82
N GLU A 485 -5.56 28.52 -20.62
CA GLU A 485 -4.19 28.24 -20.21
C GLU A 485 -3.34 29.52 -20.19
N LYS A 486 -2.51 29.68 -19.16
CA LYS A 486 -1.58 30.79 -18.96
C LYS A 486 -0.24 30.21 -18.50
N ILE A 487 0.87 30.80 -18.94
CA ILE A 487 2.22 30.40 -18.49
C ILE A 487 2.74 31.46 -17.53
N LEU A 488 3.05 31.05 -16.30
CA LEU A 488 3.72 31.87 -15.30
C LEU A 488 5.13 31.34 -15.06
N THR A 489 6.09 32.22 -14.78
CA THR A 489 7.44 31.82 -14.37
C THR A 489 7.62 32.14 -12.90
N VAL A 490 7.82 31.12 -12.07
CA VAL A 490 7.99 31.25 -10.61
C VAL A 490 9.46 31.05 -10.27
N LYS A 491 10.05 31.94 -9.47
CA LYS A 491 11.36 31.74 -8.86
C LYS A 491 11.15 31.04 -7.52
N LEU A 492 11.54 29.77 -7.39
CA LEU A 492 11.31 29.00 -6.16
C LEU A 492 12.00 29.64 -4.95
N GLY A 493 11.34 29.60 -3.80
CA GLY A 493 11.94 29.93 -2.51
C GLY A 493 12.60 28.70 -1.88
N GLU A 494 13.30 28.91 -0.75
CA GLU A 494 13.69 27.81 0.13
C GLU A 494 12.50 27.48 1.06
N MET A 495 12.20 26.20 1.24
CA MET A 495 11.16 25.77 2.17
C MET A 495 11.55 26.15 3.61
N PRO A 496 10.71 26.90 4.35
CA PRO A 496 10.98 27.21 5.76
C PRO A 496 11.15 25.93 6.61
N SER A 497 12.06 25.98 7.59
CA SER A 497 12.13 24.98 8.65
C SER A 497 10.84 24.99 9.50
N GLU A 498 10.44 23.82 10.00
CA GLU A 498 9.05 23.41 10.13
C GLU A 498 8.02 24.33 10.83
N GLY A 499 6.84 24.37 10.18
CA GLY A 499 5.53 24.65 10.74
C GLY A 499 4.44 23.99 9.86
N GLU A 500 3.93 22.83 10.32
CA GLU A 500 2.70 22.11 9.90
C GLU A 500 2.34 21.93 8.41
N VAL A 501 2.42 20.68 7.90
CA VAL A 501 1.74 20.23 6.65
C VAL A 501 1.44 18.71 6.68
N TYR A 502 0.18 18.25 6.74
CA TYR A 502 -0.21 16.88 6.29
C TYR A 502 -1.65 16.71 5.74
N SER A 503 -1.69 15.94 4.63
CA SER A 503 -2.73 15.29 3.79
C SER A 503 -4.11 14.86 4.35
N SER A 504 -5.08 14.73 3.43
CA SER A 504 -6.48 14.28 3.57
C SER A 504 -6.83 12.89 2.98
N ARG A 505 -8.03 12.34 3.33
CA ARG A 505 -8.79 11.24 2.66
C ARG A 505 -10.33 11.39 2.89
N GLU A 506 -11.16 10.76 2.03
CA GLU A 506 -12.64 10.90 1.90
C GLU A 506 -13.38 9.54 1.81
N GLU A 507 -14.72 9.53 2.00
CA GLU A 507 -15.80 8.63 1.46
C GLU A 507 -17.14 8.85 2.25
N GLU A 508 -18.41 8.67 1.80
CA GLU A 508 -19.26 9.12 0.65
C GLU A 508 -20.78 8.70 0.86
N LYS A 509 -21.75 9.38 0.18
CA LYS A 509 -23.11 8.95 -0.37
C LYS A 509 -24.47 9.18 0.36
N GLU A 510 -25.67 9.51 -0.23
CA GLU A 510 -26.18 10.25 -1.46
C GLU A 510 -27.65 10.93 -1.39
N GLY A 511 -27.89 12.28 -1.48
CA GLY A 511 -29.28 12.91 -1.45
C GLY A 511 -29.47 14.42 -1.80
N ILE A 512 -30.67 14.86 -2.27
CA ILE A 512 -30.98 16.28 -2.68
C ILE A 512 -31.67 17.08 -1.55
N LYS A 513 -31.82 18.41 -1.73
CA LYS A 513 -31.47 19.47 -0.77
C LYS A 513 -29.95 19.64 -0.75
N LEU A 514 -29.48 20.82 -0.34
CA LEU A 514 -28.10 20.90 0.13
C LEU A 514 -27.90 20.00 1.34
N GLY A 515 -28.93 19.80 2.16
CA GLY A 515 -28.85 19.05 3.41
C GLY A 515 -27.97 19.77 4.42
N LEU A 516 -28.22 21.07 4.57
CA LEU A 516 -27.44 21.96 5.41
C LEU A 516 -28.37 22.71 6.34
N SER A 517 -28.21 22.50 7.63
CA SER A 517 -28.62 23.47 8.64
C SER A 517 -27.45 24.44 8.82
N VAL A 518 -27.68 25.72 8.54
CA VAL A 518 -26.64 26.75 8.59
C VAL A 518 -27.11 28.01 9.30
N ARG A 519 -26.20 28.61 10.06
CA ARG A 519 -26.45 29.87 10.78
C ARG A 519 -25.34 30.88 10.53
N GLY A 520 -25.66 32.16 10.70
CA GLY A 520 -24.66 33.23 10.63
C GLY A 520 -23.64 33.10 11.75
N LEU A 521 -22.37 33.36 11.43
CA LEU A 521 -21.24 33.27 12.35
C LEU A 521 -21.40 34.22 13.54
N THR A 522 -21.11 33.73 14.74
CA THR A 522 -20.95 34.54 15.94
C THR A 522 -19.47 34.82 16.23
N TYR A 523 -19.21 35.84 17.05
CA TYR A 523 -17.87 36.15 17.55
C TYR A 523 -17.15 34.94 18.20
N LYS A 524 -17.91 34.05 18.86
CA LYS A 524 -17.35 32.82 19.46
C LYS A 524 -16.87 31.85 18.38
N ASP A 525 -17.64 31.68 17.31
CA ASP A 525 -17.32 30.75 16.22
C ASP A 525 -16.05 31.20 15.49
N ARG A 526 -15.88 32.52 15.28
CA ARG A 526 -14.64 33.11 14.73
C ARG A 526 -13.43 32.79 15.58
N LYS A 527 -13.54 33.04 16.89
CA LYS A 527 -12.49 32.77 17.89
C LYS A 527 -12.09 31.30 17.98
N LEU A 528 -13.03 30.37 17.78
CA LEU A 528 -12.77 28.92 17.85
C LEU A 528 -12.23 28.35 16.53
N SER A 529 -12.70 28.85 15.39
CA SER A 529 -12.28 28.39 14.05
C SER A 529 -11.03 29.07 13.50
N GLY A 530 -10.62 30.21 14.08
CA GLY A 530 -9.59 31.07 13.51
C GLY A 530 -10.04 31.85 12.27
N TYR A 531 -11.35 31.90 11.98
CA TYR A 531 -11.88 32.52 10.75
C TYR A 531 -12.54 33.87 11.00
N ASP A 532 -11.88 34.94 10.54
CA ASP A 532 -12.37 36.32 10.65
C ASP A 532 -13.18 36.80 9.42
N GLY A 533 -13.28 35.99 8.35
CA GLY A 533 -13.98 36.35 7.10
C GLY A 533 -15.50 36.16 7.09
N GLU A 534 -16.19 36.56 6.03
CA GLU A 534 -17.65 36.38 5.91
C GLU A 534 -18.02 34.93 5.52
N GLY A 535 -19.14 34.43 6.05
CA GLY A 535 -19.55 33.04 5.88
C GLY A 535 -20.71 32.63 6.77
N VAL A 536 -21.14 31.38 6.64
CA VAL A 536 -22.12 30.74 7.55
C VAL A 536 -21.55 29.44 8.10
N ILE A 537 -21.76 29.17 9.38
CA ILE A 537 -21.37 27.91 10.01
C ILE A 537 -22.42 26.83 9.74
N VAL A 538 -21.96 25.61 9.50
CA VAL A 538 -22.77 24.39 9.36
C VAL A 538 -23.06 23.83 10.75
N GLU A 539 -24.33 23.83 11.14
CA GLU A 539 -24.82 23.28 12.41
C GLU A 539 -25.23 21.81 12.28
N ASP A 540 -25.61 21.35 11.08
CA ASP A 540 -25.92 19.95 10.77
C ASP A 540 -25.80 19.71 9.27
N VAL A 541 -25.38 18.50 8.90
CA VAL A 541 -25.35 18.01 7.52
C VAL A 541 -26.31 16.84 7.44
N GLU A 542 -27.42 17.01 6.72
CA GLU A 542 -28.38 15.92 6.54
C GLU A 542 -27.62 14.75 5.89
N PRO A 543 -27.56 13.56 6.53
CA PRO A 543 -26.83 12.44 5.99
C PRO A 543 -27.31 12.13 4.57
N ASN A 544 -26.39 11.60 3.78
CA ASN A 544 -26.49 11.36 2.36
C ASN A 544 -26.42 12.64 1.48
N SER A 545 -26.83 13.83 1.92
CA SER A 545 -27.14 15.03 1.09
C SER A 545 -26.10 15.55 0.05
N VAL A 546 -26.42 16.61 -0.73
CA VAL A 546 -25.47 17.18 -1.72
C VAL A 546 -24.26 17.79 -1.01
N ALA A 547 -24.43 18.31 0.21
CA ALA A 547 -23.34 18.74 1.07
C ALA A 547 -22.51 17.55 1.60
N ASP A 548 -23.18 16.51 2.10
CA ASP A 548 -22.53 15.28 2.59
C ASP A 548 -21.73 14.58 1.48
N ALA A 549 -22.34 14.43 0.30
CA ALA A 549 -21.69 13.90 -0.90
C ALA A 549 -20.61 14.82 -1.49
N ALA A 550 -20.59 16.10 -1.12
CA ALA A 550 -19.46 17.00 -1.39
C ALA A 550 -18.38 16.93 -0.30
N GLY A 551 -18.65 16.25 0.83
CA GLY A 551 -17.72 16.10 1.95
C GLY A 551 -17.77 17.25 2.98
N ILE A 552 -18.86 18.03 3.04
CA ILE A 552 -19.10 19.07 4.06
C ILE A 552 -19.38 18.41 5.43
N LYS A 553 -18.98 19.06 6.52
CA LYS A 553 -19.12 18.57 7.90
C LYS A 553 -19.74 19.63 8.82
N GLU A 554 -20.29 19.20 9.95
CA GLU A 554 -20.61 20.09 11.07
C GLU A 554 -19.36 20.88 11.50
N GLY A 555 -19.52 22.17 11.78
CA GLY A 555 -18.41 23.08 12.13
C GLY A 555 -17.71 23.73 10.94
N ASP A 556 -17.93 23.25 9.70
CA ASP A 556 -17.48 23.95 8.49
C ASP A 556 -18.08 25.36 8.41
N ILE A 557 -17.32 26.30 7.83
CA ILE A 557 -17.83 27.63 7.51
C ILE A 557 -17.88 27.79 6.00
N ILE A 558 -19.09 27.85 5.42
CA ILE A 558 -19.28 28.02 3.98
C ILE A 558 -19.05 29.48 3.60
N ILE A 559 -18.09 29.70 2.70
CA ILE A 559 -17.65 31.00 2.19
C ILE A 559 -18.24 31.27 0.79
N GLU A 560 -18.30 30.24 -0.07
CA GLU A 560 -18.80 30.37 -1.45
C GLU A 560 -19.58 29.13 -1.90
N ILE A 561 -20.56 29.33 -2.79
CA ILE A 561 -21.23 28.25 -3.55
C ILE A 561 -21.26 28.65 -5.03
N ASN A 562 -20.68 27.84 -5.91
CA ASN A 562 -20.55 28.10 -7.35
C ASN A 562 -20.01 29.51 -7.66
N ASN A 563 -18.87 29.86 -7.06
CA ASN A 563 -18.20 31.17 -7.14
C ASN A 563 -19.06 32.38 -6.68
N LYS A 564 -20.21 32.15 -6.05
CA LYS A 564 -20.97 33.19 -5.37
C LYS A 564 -20.61 33.17 -3.88
N LYS A 565 -20.12 34.31 -3.36
CA LYS A 565 -19.96 34.52 -1.92
C LYS A 565 -21.25 34.26 -1.14
N ILE A 566 -21.07 33.74 0.07
CA ILE A 566 -22.11 33.43 1.04
C ILE A 566 -21.82 34.25 2.29
N GLU A 567 -22.65 35.26 2.56
CA GLU A 567 -22.54 36.10 3.76
C GLU A 567 -23.62 35.73 4.80
N SER A 568 -24.71 35.09 4.35
CA SER A 568 -25.87 34.78 5.19
C SER A 568 -26.55 33.44 4.85
N PRO A 569 -27.37 32.87 5.76
CA PRO A 569 -28.22 31.71 5.45
C PRO A 569 -29.29 32.00 4.36
N ALA A 570 -29.53 33.27 4.01
CA ALA A 570 -30.33 33.61 2.84
C ALA A 570 -29.56 33.38 1.53
N ASP A 571 -28.24 33.60 1.52
CA ASP A 571 -27.40 33.37 0.34
C ASP A 571 -27.26 31.89 0.00
N VAL A 572 -27.14 31.00 1.02
CA VAL A 572 -27.16 29.55 0.81
C VAL A 572 -28.47 29.11 0.16
N ARG A 573 -29.62 29.60 0.66
CA ARG A 573 -30.93 29.33 0.06
C ARG A 573 -31.07 29.91 -1.35
N ALA A 574 -30.48 31.07 -1.62
CA ALA A 574 -30.48 31.69 -2.94
C ALA A 574 -29.56 30.96 -3.93
N ALA A 575 -28.42 30.42 -3.48
CA ALA A 575 -27.53 29.58 -4.27
C ALA A 575 -28.19 28.23 -4.60
N ALA A 576 -28.77 27.56 -3.60
CA ALA A 576 -29.50 26.30 -3.75
C ALA A 576 -30.60 26.38 -4.83
N ARG A 577 -31.35 27.49 -4.89
CA ARG A 577 -32.40 27.73 -5.90
C ARG A 577 -31.87 27.89 -7.33
N LYS A 578 -30.58 28.15 -7.53
CA LYS A 578 -29.95 28.32 -8.85
C LYS A 578 -29.28 27.04 -9.37
N LEU A 579 -29.20 26.00 -8.55
CA LEU A 579 -28.59 24.73 -8.93
C LEU A 579 -29.44 24.00 -9.98
N ARG A 580 -28.78 23.28 -10.88
CA ARG A 580 -29.43 22.50 -11.94
C ARG A 580 -29.10 21.03 -11.74
N LYS A 581 -30.12 20.17 -11.81
CA LYS A 581 -29.99 18.72 -11.74
C LYS A 581 -28.92 18.21 -12.73
N GLY A 582 -28.05 17.32 -12.26
CA GLY A 582 -26.94 16.75 -13.01
C GLY A 582 -25.72 17.65 -13.20
N LYS A 583 -25.72 18.91 -12.72
CA LYS A 583 -24.55 19.80 -12.78
C LYS A 583 -23.79 19.83 -11.46
N PRO A 584 -22.44 19.95 -11.48
CA PRO A 584 -21.66 20.05 -10.27
C PRO A 584 -21.98 21.33 -9.48
N VAL A 585 -21.85 21.20 -8.16
CA VAL A 585 -21.98 22.25 -7.16
C VAL A 585 -20.65 22.29 -6.43
N VAL A 586 -19.96 23.43 -6.47
CA VAL A 586 -18.72 23.66 -5.74
C VAL A 586 -19.04 24.48 -4.51
N PHE A 587 -18.60 24.00 -3.36
CA PHE A 587 -18.59 24.71 -2.09
C PHE A 587 -17.14 25.06 -1.78
N VAL A 588 -16.95 26.27 -1.26
CA VAL A 588 -15.71 26.69 -0.62
C VAL A 588 -16.00 26.79 0.86
N VAL A 589 -15.30 26.01 1.67
CA VAL A 589 -15.46 26.01 3.12
C VAL A 589 -14.14 26.36 3.81
N TRP A 590 -14.22 26.99 4.98
CA TRP A 590 -13.15 26.96 5.97
C TRP A 590 -13.39 25.77 6.90
N ARG A 591 -12.36 24.95 7.07
CA ARG A 591 -12.32 23.79 7.97
C ARG A 591 -10.96 23.75 8.64
N ASP A 592 -10.94 23.55 9.96
CA ASP A 592 -9.72 23.30 10.75
C ASP A 592 -8.54 24.25 10.47
N GLY A 593 -8.82 25.52 10.15
CA GLY A 593 -7.80 26.55 9.89
C GLY A 593 -7.44 26.80 8.42
N TYR A 594 -8.09 26.13 7.46
CA TYR A 594 -7.76 26.24 6.03
C TYR A 594 -8.98 26.19 5.10
N ILE A 595 -8.78 26.61 3.85
CA ILE A 595 -9.82 26.62 2.80
C ILE A 595 -9.81 25.30 2.03
N VAL A 596 -10.99 24.68 1.87
CA VAL A 596 -11.20 23.44 1.13
C VAL A 596 -12.20 23.67 -0.01
N TYR A 597 -11.92 23.11 -1.18
CA TYR A 597 -12.86 23.03 -2.30
C TYR A 597 -13.54 21.67 -2.30
N LEU A 598 -14.87 21.68 -2.19
CA LEU A 598 -15.72 20.51 -2.06
C LEU A 598 -16.71 20.50 -3.23
N ALA A 599 -16.85 19.40 -3.96
CA ALA A 599 -17.64 19.39 -5.19
C ALA A 599 -18.42 18.08 -5.42
N ALA A 600 -19.74 18.20 -5.57
CA ALA A 600 -20.63 17.09 -5.90
C ALA A 600 -21.64 17.49 -6.97
N LYS A 601 -22.16 16.52 -7.74
CA LYS A 601 -23.27 16.78 -8.67
C LYS A 601 -24.56 17.04 -7.88
N ALA A 602 -25.26 18.12 -8.24
CA ALA A 602 -26.64 18.33 -7.80
C ALA A 602 -27.48 17.17 -8.34
N LYS A 603 -27.97 16.31 -7.43
CA LYS A 603 -28.67 15.08 -7.79
C LYS A 603 -30.07 15.35 -8.35
#